data_AF-A0A8C2QMG8-F1
#
_entry.id   AF-A0A8C2QMG8-F1
#
_cell.length_a   1.000
_cell.length_b   1.000
_cell.length_c   1.000
_cell.angle_alpha   90.00
_cell.angle_beta   90.00
_cell.angle_gamma   90.00
#
_symmetry.space_group_name_H-M   'P 1'
#
loop_
_entity.id
_entity.type
_entity.pdbx_description
1 polymer ?
#
loop_
_entity_poly.entity_id
_entity_poly.type
_entity_poly.pdbx_seq_one_letter_code
_entity_poly.pdbx_strand_id
1 'polypeptide(L)'
;YPRTPVFHQFVRHEPEVASSLVLERSMNRVQLLGQVGQDPVMRQVEGKNPVIMFSLATNEMWRSGDSEVYQMGDVSQKTTWHGISVDVAYQYVKMGVRIFVEGKVEHGEYIDKTNVRWQATTTIADNIIFPSDQIKEKAENG
;
A
#
# COMPACT_ATOMS: atom_id res chain seq x y z
N TYR A 1 -27.64 50.23 16.57
CA TYR A 1 -26.30 50.13 15.94
C TYR A 1 -25.58 48.92 16.52
N PRO A 2 -25.17 47.92 15.71
CA PRO A 2 -24.60 46.68 16.22
C PRO A 2 -23.14 46.87 16.69
N ARG A 3 -22.75 46.16 17.75
CA ARG A 3 -21.37 46.12 18.26
C ARG A 3 -20.54 45.15 17.43
N THR A 4 -19.45 45.62 16.85
CA THR A 4 -18.44 44.79 16.19
C THR A 4 -17.61 44.06 17.24
N PRO A 5 -17.44 42.73 17.18
CA PRO A 5 -16.46 42.05 18.02
C PRO A 5 -15.05 42.35 17.49
N VAL A 6 -14.20 42.95 18.34
CA VAL A 6 -12.78 43.15 18.06
C VAL A 6 -12.07 41.83 18.36
N PHE A 7 -11.76 41.06 17.31
CA PHE A 7 -10.91 39.88 17.44
C PHE A 7 -9.50 40.36 17.79
N HIS A 8 -9.09 40.14 19.04
CA HIS A 8 -7.68 40.24 19.41
C HIS A 8 -6.99 39.04 18.76
N GLN A 9 -6.41 39.26 17.59
CA GLN A 9 -5.48 38.33 17.00
C GLN A 9 -4.28 38.26 17.94
N PHE A 10 -4.19 37.19 18.73
CA PHE A 10 -2.97 36.87 19.45
C PHE A 10 -1.90 36.57 18.39
N VAL A 11 -1.10 37.60 18.08
CA VAL A 11 0.16 37.42 17.37
C VAL A 11 1.03 36.59 18.30
N ARG A 12 1.14 35.29 18.01
CA ARG A 12 2.13 34.44 18.68
C ARG A 12 3.50 35.01 18.30
N HIS A 13 4.19 35.56 19.29
CA HIS A 13 5.60 35.92 19.14
C HIS A 13 6.36 34.61 18.98
N GLU A 14 6.79 34.30 17.77
CA GLU A 14 7.64 33.15 17.48
C GLU A 14 9.07 33.54 17.89
N PRO A 15 9.70 32.86 18.86
CA PRO A 15 11.05 33.22 19.28
C PRO A 15 12.03 32.95 18.14
N GLU A 16 12.87 33.94 17.83
CA GLU A 16 13.83 34.02 16.72
C GLU A 16 15.00 33.01 16.82
N VAL A 17 14.89 31.98 17.67
CA VAL A 17 15.96 30.99 17.97
C VAL A 17 15.46 29.53 17.90
N ALA A 18 14.48 29.25 17.03
CA ALA A 18 14.03 27.88 16.75
C ALA A 18 14.23 27.46 15.27
N SER A 19 15.22 28.04 14.59
CA SER A 19 15.42 27.89 13.14
C SER A 19 16.47 26.85 12.73
N SER A 20 16.58 25.70 13.40
CA SER A 20 17.44 24.61 12.86
C SER A 20 17.05 23.18 13.19
N LEU A 21 15.84 22.95 13.70
CA LEU A 21 15.21 21.63 13.62
C LEU A 21 13.81 21.83 13.03
N VAL A 22 13.75 22.29 11.78
CA VAL A 22 12.62 21.90 10.94
C VAL A 22 12.73 20.39 10.86
N LEU A 23 11.97 19.70 11.72
CA LEU A 23 11.79 18.25 11.67
C LEU A 23 11.53 17.91 10.20
N GLU A 24 12.46 17.19 9.57
CA GLU A 24 12.34 16.84 8.16
C GLU A 24 11.00 16.13 7.98
N ARG A 25 10.11 16.72 7.18
CA ARG A 25 8.80 16.13 6.91
C ARG A 25 8.99 15.15 5.76
N SER A 26 9.38 13.92 6.08
CA SER A 26 9.42 12.81 5.11
C SER A 26 8.05 12.14 4.97
N MET A 27 7.74 11.64 3.77
CA MET A 27 6.49 10.97 3.47
C MET A 27 6.79 9.60 2.86
N ASN A 28 6.33 8.54 3.52
CA ASN A 28 6.33 7.18 2.98
C ASN A 28 4.88 6.77 2.75
N ARG A 29 4.46 6.74 1.48
CA ARG A 29 3.12 6.33 1.07
C ARG A 29 3.20 5.49 -0.19
N VAL A 30 2.52 4.36 -0.18
CA VAL A 30 2.38 3.44 -1.29
C VAL A 30 0.90 3.21 -1.56
N GLN A 31 0.56 3.24 -2.85
CA GLN A 31 -0.79 2.96 -3.35
C GLN A 31 -0.67 1.90 -4.44
N LEU A 32 -1.35 0.78 -4.27
CA LEU A 32 -1.33 -0.33 -5.19
C LEU A 32 -2.76 -0.73 -5.53
N LEU A 33 -3.01 -1.00 -6.81
CA LEU A 33 -4.27 -1.58 -7.27
C LEU A 33 -3.94 -2.84 -8.05
N GLY A 34 -4.36 -3.98 -7.53
CA GLY A 34 -3.95 -5.27 -8.07
C GLY A 34 -4.89 -6.40 -7.69
N GLN A 35 -4.48 -7.61 -8.05
CA GLN A 35 -5.19 -8.84 -7.71
C GLN A 35 -4.41 -9.63 -6.67
N VAL A 36 -5.12 -10.24 -5.72
CA VAL A 36 -4.51 -11.10 -4.71
C VAL A 36 -4.06 -12.40 -5.38
N GLY A 37 -2.77 -12.71 -5.29
CA GLY A 37 -2.17 -13.87 -5.96
C GLY A 37 -2.40 -15.20 -5.26
N GLN A 38 -2.36 -15.18 -3.93
CA GLN A 38 -2.48 -16.36 -3.08
C GLN A 38 -3.36 -16.02 -1.90
N ASP A 39 -4.00 -17.04 -1.32
CA ASP A 39 -4.83 -16.83 -0.14
C ASP A 39 -4.01 -16.26 1.03
N PRO A 40 -4.59 -15.33 1.80
CA PRO A 40 -3.91 -14.70 2.91
C PRO A 40 -3.53 -15.71 3.99
N VAL A 41 -2.26 -15.66 4.41
CA VAL A 41 -1.72 -16.49 5.49
C VAL A 41 -1.68 -15.65 6.75
N MET A 42 -2.41 -16.09 7.78
CA MET A 42 -2.31 -15.49 9.11
C MET A 42 -1.08 -16.03 9.83
N ARG A 43 -0.20 -15.12 10.26
CA ARG A 43 0.91 -15.40 11.15
C ARG A 43 0.63 -14.75 12.50
N GLN A 44 0.51 -15.58 13.52
CA GLN A 44 0.46 -15.12 14.90
C GLN A 44 1.82 -15.38 15.55
N VAL A 45 2.44 -14.32 16.06
CA VAL A 45 3.66 -14.41 16.85
C VAL A 45 3.26 -14.26 18.31
N GLU A 46 3.82 -15.09 19.20
CA GLU A 46 3.53 -15.01 20.64
C GLU A 46 3.77 -13.59 21.16
N GLY A 47 2.77 -13.01 21.81
CA GLY A 47 2.82 -11.65 22.38
C GLY A 47 2.65 -10.50 21.38
N LYS A 48 2.36 -10.77 20.09
CA LYS A 48 2.04 -9.74 19.10
C LYS A 48 0.65 -9.95 18.51
N ASN A 49 0.09 -8.88 17.95
CA ASN A 49 -1.15 -8.94 17.19
C ASN A 49 -0.98 -9.90 15.99
N PRO A 50 -2.02 -10.68 15.64
CA PRO A 50 -1.98 -11.52 14.45
C PRO A 50 -1.81 -10.64 13.22
N VAL A 51 -0.89 -11.02 12.34
CA VAL A 51 -0.60 -10.32 11.09
C VAL A 51 -0.99 -11.21 9.94
N ILE A 52 -1.68 -10.65 8.95
CA ILE A 52 -2.03 -11.34 7.71
C ILE A 52 -1.05 -10.94 6.62
N MET A 53 -0.51 -11.92 5.90
CA MET A 53 0.39 -11.71 4.79
C MET A 53 -0.18 -12.31 3.49
N PHE A 54 -0.08 -11.59 2.38
CA PHE A 54 -0.45 -12.09 1.05
C PHE A 54 0.37 -11.39 -0.05
N SER A 55 0.33 -11.92 -1.27
CA SER A 55 0.94 -11.28 -2.44
C SER A 55 -0.11 -10.57 -3.29
N LEU A 56 0.24 -9.39 -3.78
CA LEU A 56 -0.57 -8.60 -4.71
C LEU A 56 0.15 -8.53 -6.07
N ALA A 57 -0.53 -8.90 -7.14
CA ALA A 57 -0.06 -8.74 -8.51
C ALA A 57 -0.52 -7.40 -9.10
N THR A 58 0.42 -6.62 -9.62
CA THR A 58 0.15 -5.45 -10.47
C THR A 58 0.67 -5.74 -11.88
N ASN A 59 -0.19 -5.58 -12.89
CA ASN A 59 0.16 -5.80 -14.28
C ASN A 59 0.41 -4.47 -14.98
N GLU A 60 1.52 -4.38 -15.70
CA GLU A 60 1.88 -3.27 -16.56
C GLU A 60 1.97 -3.77 -18.01
N MET A 61 1.26 -3.12 -18.91
CA MET A 61 1.34 -3.38 -20.35
C MET A 61 2.30 -2.37 -20.97
N TRP A 62 3.34 -2.86 -21.63
CA TRP A 62 4.32 -2.03 -22.29
C TRP A 62 4.36 -2.37 -23.78
N ARG A 63 4.47 -1.35 -24.62
CA ARG A 63 4.58 -1.50 -26.08
C ARG A 63 6.06 -1.51 -26.45
N SER A 64 6.49 -2.53 -27.17
CA SER A 64 7.85 -2.65 -27.69
C SER A 64 7.89 -2.23 -29.14
N GLY A 65 8.20 -0.98 -29.45
CA GLY A 65 8.43 -0.62 -30.85
C GLY A 65 8.59 0.88 -31.09
N ASP A 66 9.79 1.27 -31.53
CA ASP A 66 10.11 2.60 -32.10
C ASP A 66 9.71 2.71 -33.59
N SER A 67 9.01 1.70 -34.13
CA SER A 67 8.77 1.56 -35.56
C SER A 67 7.36 2.00 -35.95
N GLU A 68 7.25 2.89 -36.93
CA GLU A 68 6.00 3.42 -37.52
C GLU A 68 5.05 2.33 -38.11
N VAL A 69 5.47 1.07 -38.14
CA VAL A 69 4.68 -0.05 -38.68
C VAL A 69 4.15 -0.90 -37.53
N TYR A 70 2.94 -0.58 -37.11
CA TYR A 70 2.22 -1.26 -36.03
C TYR A 70 1.81 -2.68 -36.45
N GLN A 71 2.43 -3.70 -35.87
CA GLN A 71 1.85 -5.06 -35.84
C GLN A 71 1.17 -5.29 -34.48
N MET A 72 0.00 -5.93 -34.50
CA MET A 72 -0.79 -6.29 -33.30
C MET A 72 -0.06 -7.21 -32.29
N GLY A 73 1.20 -7.55 -32.52
CA GLY A 73 2.01 -8.47 -31.70
C GLY A 73 2.95 -7.82 -30.69
N ASP A 74 3.11 -6.50 -30.68
CA ASP A 74 4.19 -5.83 -29.91
C ASP A 74 3.76 -5.32 -28.52
N VAL A 75 2.70 -5.89 -27.93
CA VAL A 75 2.27 -5.59 -26.56
C VAL A 75 2.73 -6.68 -25.62
N SER A 76 3.65 -6.34 -24.73
CA SER A 76 4.15 -7.25 -23.70
C SER A 76 3.55 -6.90 -22.33
N GLN A 77 3.30 -7.91 -21.50
CA GLN A 77 2.78 -7.76 -20.15
C GLN A 77 3.87 -8.09 -19.13
N LYS A 78 4.06 -7.21 -18.15
CA LYS A 78 4.93 -7.45 -16.99
C LYS A 78 4.08 -7.48 -15.72
N THR A 79 4.19 -8.58 -14.98
CA THR A 79 3.53 -8.72 -13.68
C THR A 79 4.55 -8.52 -12.56
N THR A 80 4.28 -7.56 -11.69
CA THR A 80 5.07 -7.27 -10.49
C THR A 80 4.31 -7.77 -9.26
N TRP A 81 5.01 -8.52 -8.41
CA TRP A 81 4.47 -9.07 -7.18
C TRP A 81 4.91 -8.25 -5.98
N HIS A 82 3.96 -7.87 -5.13
CA HIS A 82 4.20 -7.10 -3.92
C HIS A 82 3.80 -7.92 -2.70
N GLY A 83 4.67 -8.02 -1.71
CA GLY A 83 4.34 -8.61 -0.41
C GLY A 83 3.58 -7.59 0.43
N ILE A 84 2.35 -7.93 0.83
CA ILE A 84 1.50 -7.07 1.66
C ILE A 84 1.37 -7.70 3.06
N SER A 85 1.47 -6.86 4.08
CA SER A 85 1.30 -7.22 5.50
C SER A 85 0.23 -6.33 6.12
N VAL A 86 -0.69 -6.92 6.88
CA VAL A 86 -1.85 -6.21 7.43
C VAL A 86 -2.10 -6.69 8.86
N ASP A 87 -2.20 -5.75 9.80
CA ASP A 87 -2.42 -6.05 11.22
C ASP A 87 -3.89 -6.36 11.53
N VAL A 88 -4.82 -5.91 10.68
CA VAL A 88 -6.26 -6.10 10.86
C VAL A 88 -6.74 -7.26 10.00
N ALA A 89 -7.45 -8.20 10.63
CA ALA A 89 -7.98 -9.39 9.99
C ALA A 89 -9.08 -9.03 8.97
N TYR A 90 -8.70 -8.76 7.72
CA TYR A 90 -9.65 -8.68 6.62
C TYR A 90 -10.06 -10.09 6.19
N GLN A 91 -11.13 -10.61 6.80
CA GLN A 91 -11.78 -11.88 6.41
C GLN A 91 -12.29 -11.90 4.96
N TYR A 92 -12.24 -10.75 4.28
CA TYR A 92 -12.74 -10.57 2.91
C TYR A 92 -11.65 -10.70 1.84
N VAL A 93 -10.37 -10.73 2.20
CA VAL A 93 -9.29 -10.94 1.23
C VAL A 93 -9.26 -12.42 0.85
N LYS A 94 -9.43 -12.71 -0.45
CA LYS A 94 -9.36 -14.05 -1.03
C LYS A 94 -8.53 -14.02 -2.29
N MET A 95 -7.95 -15.15 -2.69
CA MET A 95 -7.27 -15.29 -3.97
C MET A 95 -8.15 -14.80 -5.13
N GLY A 96 -7.54 -14.06 -6.07
CA GLY A 96 -8.19 -13.53 -7.26
C GLY A 96 -8.99 -12.24 -7.08
N VAL A 97 -9.24 -11.82 -5.83
CA VAL A 97 -9.98 -10.57 -5.58
C VAL A 97 -9.11 -9.38 -5.96
N ARG A 98 -9.71 -8.41 -6.65
CA ARG A 98 -9.08 -7.12 -6.93
C ARG A 98 -9.20 -6.22 -5.70
N ILE A 99 -8.10 -5.67 -5.23
CA ILE A 99 -8.07 -4.77 -4.08
C ILE A 99 -7.18 -3.56 -4.35
N PHE A 100 -7.58 -2.43 -3.77
CA PHE A 100 -6.74 -1.26 -3.62
C PHE A 100 -6.11 -1.30 -2.23
N VAL A 101 -4.80 -1.13 -2.16
CA VAL A 101 -4.02 -1.12 -0.92
C VAL A 101 -3.32 0.22 -0.82
N GLU A 102 -3.54 0.90 0.29
CA GLU A 102 -2.75 2.06 0.69
C GLU A 102 -1.97 1.73 1.95
N GLY A 103 -0.72 2.16 2.00
CA GLY A 103 0.12 1.95 3.16
C GLY A 103 1.50 2.56 3.02
N LYS A 104 2.48 1.90 3.60
CA LYS A 104 3.89 2.30 3.61
C LYS A 104 4.80 1.13 3.23
N VAL A 105 5.94 1.42 2.64
CA VAL A 105 6.97 0.40 2.39
C VAL A 105 7.87 0.25 3.60
N GLU A 106 8.12 -0.99 3.97
CA GLU A 106 9.06 -1.38 5.02
C GLU A 106 10.05 -2.42 4.45
N HIS A 107 11.33 -2.23 4.77
CA HIS A 107 12.37 -3.18 4.41
C HIS A 107 12.69 -4.03 5.63
N GLY A 108 12.51 -5.34 5.50
CA GLY A 108 12.92 -6.32 6.49
C GLY A 108 14.14 -7.09 6.02
N GLU A 109 14.86 -7.69 6.97
CA GLU A 109 15.92 -8.65 6.66
C GLU A 109 15.56 -9.99 7.29
N TYR A 110 15.76 -11.08 6.54
CA TYR A 110 15.67 -12.43 7.08
C TYR A 110 16.91 -13.23 6.70
N ILE A 111 17.32 -14.12 7.60
CA ILE A 111 18.46 -14.99 7.41
C ILE A 111 17.93 -16.38 7.06
N ASP A 112 18.35 -16.91 5.92
CA ASP A 112 18.00 -18.27 5.52
C ASP A 112 18.85 -19.31 6.25
N LYS A 113 18.47 -20.59 6.20
CA LYS A 113 19.16 -21.73 6.86
C LYS A 113 20.62 -21.88 6.44
N THR A 114 21.00 -21.31 5.29
CA THR A 114 22.37 -21.23 4.75
C THR A 114 23.16 -20.02 5.24
N ASN A 115 22.64 -19.26 6.22
CA ASN A 115 23.25 -18.06 6.80
C ASN A 115 23.44 -16.90 5.80
N VAL A 116 22.66 -16.88 4.73
CA VAL A 116 22.61 -15.78 3.76
C VAL A 116 21.54 -14.77 4.19
N ARG A 117 21.90 -13.48 4.21
CA ARG A 117 20.97 -12.38 4.49
C ARG A 117 20.19 -12.01 3.24
N TRP A 118 18.87 -11.98 3.36
CA TRP A 118 17.96 -11.56 2.31
C TRP A 118 17.22 -10.30 2.74
N GLN A 119 17.19 -9.31 1.86
CA GLN A 119 16.39 -8.11 2.05
C GLN A 119 15.01 -8.35 1.44
N ALA A 120 13.96 -8.17 2.23
CA ALA A 120 12.58 -8.27 1.83
C ALA A 120 11.94 -6.89 1.85
N THR A 121 11.30 -6.49 0.76
CA THR A 121 10.47 -5.29 0.73
C THR A 121 9.02 -5.70 0.93
N THR A 122 8.42 -5.21 2.00
CA THR A 122 7.02 -5.50 2.36
C THR A 122 6.25 -4.19 2.45
N THR A 123 5.06 -4.15 1.87
CA THR A 123 4.13 -3.03 2.07
C THR A 123 3.26 -3.33 3.29
N ILE A 124 3.33 -2.48 4.30
CA ILE A 124 2.42 -2.52 5.44
C ILE A 124 1.18 -1.73 5.04
N ALA A 125 0.04 -2.41 4.93
CA ALA A 125 -1.21 -1.78 4.53
C ALA A 125 -1.88 -1.08 5.72
N ASP A 126 -2.18 0.21 5.55
CA ASP A 126 -3.00 0.99 6.47
C ASP A 126 -4.48 0.94 6.08
N ASN A 127 -4.77 0.89 4.77
CA ASN A 127 -6.14 0.85 4.25
C ASN A 127 -6.26 -0.12 3.06
N ILE A 128 -7.36 -0.87 3.02
CA ILE A 128 -7.69 -1.79 1.94
C ILE A 128 -9.11 -1.50 1.48
N ILE A 129 -9.26 -1.18 0.20
CA ILE A 129 -10.55 -0.89 -0.41
C ILE A 129 -10.86 -1.97 -1.44
N PHE A 130 -12.05 -2.55 -1.33
CA PHE A 130 -12.58 -3.50 -2.29
C PHE A 130 -13.40 -2.73 -3.33
N PRO A 131 -12.99 -2.72 -4.61
CA PRO A 131 -13.81 -2.18 -5.68
C PRO A 131 -15.14 -2.95 -5.74
N SER A 132 -16.25 -2.21 -5.70
CA SER A 132 -17.60 -2.70 -5.43
C SER A 132 -18.10 -3.82 -6.37
N ASP A 133 -17.49 -3.99 -7.55
CA ASP A 133 -17.95 -4.93 -8.57
C ASP A 133 -17.72 -6.41 -8.23
N GLN A 134 -16.88 -6.74 -7.24
CA GLN A 134 -16.49 -8.14 -6.97
C GLN A 134 -17.17 -8.76 -5.74
N ILE A 135 -17.86 -7.96 -4.91
CA ILE A 135 -18.56 -8.46 -3.71
C ILE A 135 -19.94 -9.03 -4.09
N LYS A 136 -20.56 -8.55 -5.18
CA LYS A 136 -21.92 -8.97 -5.58
C LYS A 136 -22.00 -10.38 -6.16
N GLU A 137 -21.00 -10.82 -6.91
CA GLU A 137 -21.10 -12.07 -7.69
C GLU A 137 -20.99 -13.36 -6.84
N LYS A 138 -20.40 -13.27 -5.64
CA LYS A 138 -20.32 -14.40 -4.70
C LYS A 138 -21.43 -14.44 -3.65
N ALA A 139 -22.20 -13.36 -3.48
CA ALA A 139 -23.33 -13.33 -2.54
C ALA A 139 -24.61 -13.91 -3.16
N GLU A 140 -24.74 -13.93 -4.49
CA GLU A 140 -25.93 -14.44 -5.19
C GLU A 140 -25.83 -15.92 -5.62
N ASN A 141 -24.64 -16.53 -5.54
CA ASN A 141 -24.40 -17.93 -5.91
C ASN A 141 -24.08 -18.85 -4.70
N GLY A 142 -24.43 -18.43 -3.48
CA GLY A 142 -24.21 -19.16 -2.24
C GLY A 142 -25.51 -19.67 -1.62
#